data_AF-A0A1W5D846-F1
#
_entry.id   AF-A0A1W5D846-F1
#
_cell.length_a   1.000
_cell.length_b   1.000
_cell.length_c   1.000
_cell.angle_alpha   90.00
_cell.angle_beta   90.00
_cell.angle_gamma   90.00
#
_symmetry.space_group_name_H-M   'P 1'
#
loop_
_entity.id
_entity.type
_entity.pdbx_description
1 polymer ?
#
loop_
_entity_poly.entity_id
_entity_poly.type
_entity_poly.pdbx_seq_one_letter_code
_entity_poly.pdbx_strand_id
1 'polypeptide(L)'
;MTGYRAAKPAWVDPGSYPVEERLRKGMKQCADEVLLVDVGGGLGHDLKLLKQKHPQRRGQLILHDKEEVMRQQISETSNSFEEMAHEIFTPQPVKGARAYHLHSILHDWDDASCLTILTDIASAMENGYSKLLIMSSSCQTRVQAGLSQAWIG
;
A
#
# COMPACT_ATOMS: atom_id res chain seq x y z
N MET A 1 26.32 -18.17 21.67
CA MET A 1 25.31 -18.86 20.84
C MET A 1 24.47 -17.79 20.17
N THR A 2 24.87 -17.34 18.98
CA THR A 2 24.19 -16.25 18.25
C THR A 2 23.09 -16.88 17.42
N GLY A 3 21.86 -16.84 17.94
CA GLY A 3 20.70 -17.34 17.21
C GLY A 3 20.47 -16.49 15.97
N TYR A 4 20.83 -17.02 14.80
CA TYR A 4 20.51 -16.44 13.50
C TYR A 4 19.01 -16.59 13.29
N ARG A 5 18.19 -15.68 13.85
CA ARG A 5 16.84 -15.46 13.34
C ARG A 5 17.04 -14.90 11.93
N ALA A 6 16.87 -15.74 10.92
CA ALA A 6 16.78 -15.26 9.54
C ALA A 6 15.69 -14.18 9.52
N ALA A 7 16.08 -12.92 9.34
CA ALA A 7 15.13 -11.83 9.22
C ALA A 7 14.19 -12.20 8.07
N LYS A 8 12.87 -12.19 8.33
CA LYS A 8 11.91 -12.36 7.23
C LYS A 8 12.23 -11.32 6.17
N PRO A 9 12.28 -11.70 4.87
CA PRO A 9 12.56 -10.73 3.83
C PRO A 9 11.50 -9.62 3.87
N ALA A 10 11.93 -8.39 3.64
CA ALA A 10 11.04 -7.26 3.50
C ALA A 10 10.06 -7.50 2.34
N TRP A 11 8.89 -6.87 2.38
CA TRP A 11 7.93 -6.99 1.28
C TRP A 11 8.48 -6.45 -0.05
N VAL A 12 9.37 -5.45 0.00
CA VAL A 12 10.06 -4.89 -1.18
C VAL A 12 11.31 -5.67 -1.60
N ASP A 13 11.70 -6.75 -0.90
CA ASP A 13 12.90 -7.48 -1.26
C ASP A 13 12.77 -8.22 -2.60
N PRO A 14 13.88 -8.35 -3.36
CA PRO A 14 13.93 -9.22 -4.53
C PRO A 14 13.56 -10.66 -4.14
N GLY A 15 12.34 -11.07 -4.49
CA GLY A 15 11.77 -12.39 -4.14
C GLY A 15 10.46 -12.33 -3.33
N SER A 16 10.16 -11.21 -2.69
CA SER A 16 8.89 -10.99 -1.97
C SER A 16 7.82 -10.42 -2.90
N TYR A 17 7.95 -9.14 -3.27
CA TYR A 17 7.07 -8.47 -4.22
C TYR A 17 7.90 -7.75 -5.28
N PRO A 18 7.68 -8.02 -6.59
CA PRO A 18 8.50 -7.44 -7.65
C PRO A 18 8.09 -5.98 -7.93
N VAL A 19 8.57 -5.06 -7.08
CA VAL A 19 8.30 -3.60 -7.12
C VAL A 19 8.64 -3.02 -8.49
N GLU A 20 9.79 -3.37 -9.05
CA GLU A 20 10.24 -2.84 -10.34
C GLU A 20 9.30 -3.19 -11.50
N GLU A 21 8.91 -4.45 -11.62
CA GLU A 21 8.04 -4.91 -12.70
C GLU A 21 6.57 -4.53 -12.49
N ARG A 22 6.09 -4.52 -11.24
CA ARG A 22 4.67 -4.30 -10.96
C ARG A 22 4.32 -2.86 -10.62
N LEU A 23 5.20 -2.09 -10.00
CA LEU A 23 4.92 -0.70 -9.64
C LEU A 23 5.58 0.27 -10.61
N ARG A 24 6.87 0.11 -10.90
CA ARG A 24 7.60 1.08 -11.75
C ARG A 24 7.26 0.94 -13.23
N LYS A 25 7.16 -0.28 -13.76
CA LYS A 25 6.84 -0.50 -15.19
C LYS A 25 5.38 -0.15 -15.47
N GLY A 26 5.16 0.73 -16.45
CA GLY A 26 3.83 1.23 -16.80
C GLY A 26 3.32 2.35 -15.88
N MET A 27 4.16 2.85 -14.98
CA MET A 27 3.94 4.15 -14.34
C MET A 27 3.95 5.22 -15.44
N LYS A 28 3.01 6.15 -15.39
CA LYS A 28 2.93 7.31 -16.28
C LYS A 28 4.17 8.19 -16.04
N GLN A 29 4.33 9.21 -16.87
CA GLN A 29 5.45 10.14 -16.78
C GLN A 29 4.93 11.54 -16.46
N CYS A 30 4.13 11.67 -15.39
CA CYS A 30 3.70 12.97 -14.87
C CYS A 30 4.35 13.28 -13.52
N ALA A 31 4.48 14.58 -13.22
CA ALA A 31 5.11 15.06 -11.99
C ALA A 31 4.27 14.76 -10.74
N ASP A 32 2.95 14.66 -10.90
CA ASP A 32 1.98 14.51 -9.81
C ASP A 32 1.59 13.06 -9.53
N GLU A 33 2.36 12.10 -10.06
CA GLU A 33 1.99 10.69 -9.96
C GLU A 33 2.31 10.10 -8.59
N VAL A 34 1.31 9.50 -7.96
CA VAL A 34 1.48 8.83 -6.67
C VAL A 34 1.87 7.38 -6.89
N LEU A 35 3.06 7.00 -6.43
CA LEU A 35 3.57 5.63 -6.54
C LEU A 35 2.89 4.70 -5.54
N LEU A 36 2.72 5.15 -4.30
CA LEU A 36 2.17 4.33 -3.24
C LEU A 36 1.45 5.20 -2.22
N VAL A 37 0.22 4.81 -1.90
CA VAL A 37 -0.52 5.29 -0.74
C VAL A 37 -0.49 4.18 0.30
N ASP A 38 0.13 4.43 1.45
CA ASP A 38 0.16 3.52 2.59
C ASP A 38 -0.99 3.86 3.54
N VAL A 39 -2.02 3.02 3.55
CA VAL A 39 -3.28 3.27 4.27
C VAL A 39 -3.22 2.58 5.63
N GLY A 40 -3.24 3.37 6.69
CA GLY A 40 -3.02 2.92 8.07
C GLY A 40 -1.56 2.50 8.32
N GLY A 41 -0.61 3.20 7.68
CA GLY A 41 0.81 2.82 7.71
C GLY A 41 1.54 3.11 9.03
N GLY A 42 0.86 3.68 10.03
CA GLY A 42 1.45 4.08 11.31
C GLY A 42 2.63 5.02 11.09
N LEU A 43 3.82 4.65 11.59
CA LEU A 43 5.06 5.42 11.48
C LEU A 43 5.73 5.42 10.09
N GLY A 44 5.04 4.89 9.07
CA GLY A 44 5.51 4.82 7.69
C GLY A 44 6.73 3.92 7.49
N HIS A 45 6.89 2.86 8.30
CA HIS A 45 8.03 1.95 8.21
C HIS A 45 8.14 1.31 6.81
N ASP A 46 7.03 0.95 6.20
CA ASP A 46 7.01 0.35 4.86
C ASP A 46 7.42 1.35 3.78
N LEU A 47 6.98 2.62 3.89
CA LEU A 47 7.41 3.69 3.00
C LEU A 47 8.91 4.01 3.15
N LYS A 48 9.43 4.04 4.39
CA LYS A 48 10.88 4.22 4.67
C LYS A 48 11.69 3.09 4.03
N LEU A 49 11.21 1.86 4.18
CA LEU A 49 11.87 0.67 3.64
C LEU A 49 11.85 0.64 2.12
N LEU A 50 10.72 0.96 1.50
CA LEU A 50 10.61 1.14 0.05
C LEU A 50 11.57 2.22 -0.44
N LYS A 51 11.67 3.34 0.29
CA LYS A 51 12.57 4.43 -0.06
C LYS A 51 14.04 4.01 0.00
N GLN A 52 14.42 3.28 1.04
CA GLN A 52 15.79 2.81 1.25
C GLN A 52 16.22 1.80 0.18
N LYS A 53 15.33 0.86 -0.18
CA LYS A 53 15.64 -0.22 -1.12
C LYS A 53 15.46 0.19 -2.59
N HIS A 54 14.58 1.16 -2.86
CA HIS A 54 14.33 1.72 -4.19
C HIS A 54 14.56 3.24 -4.20
N PRO A 55 15.82 3.72 -4.09
CA PRO A 55 16.12 5.14 -4.08
C PRO A 55 15.85 5.82 -5.43
N GLN A 56 15.91 5.08 -6.54
CA GLN A 56 15.65 5.58 -7.90
C GLN A 56 14.15 5.55 -8.28
N ARG A 57 13.27 5.29 -7.32
CA ARG A 57 11.82 5.28 -7.59
C ARG A 57 11.33 6.66 -8.01
N ARG A 58 10.29 6.66 -8.83
CA ARG A 58 9.60 7.87 -9.29
C ARG A 58 8.23 7.93 -8.60
N GLY A 59 7.70 9.14 -8.49
CA GLY A 59 6.38 9.38 -7.93
C GLY A 59 6.37 9.59 -6.43
N GLN A 60 5.27 10.16 -5.97
CA GLN A 60 5.05 10.55 -4.59
C GLN A 60 4.74 9.31 -3.75
N LEU A 61 5.18 9.35 -2.49
CA LEU A 61 4.77 8.40 -1.46
C LEU A 61 3.87 9.16 -0.50
N ILE A 62 2.69 8.64 -0.25
CA ILE A 62 1.71 9.25 0.65
C ILE A 62 1.43 8.28 1.79
N LEU A 63 1.49 8.77 3.01
CA LEU A 63 1.11 8.05 4.21
C LEU A 63 -0.24 8.56 4.70
N HIS A 64 -1.20 7.65 4.82
CA HIS A 64 -2.51 7.90 5.40
C HIS A 64 -2.61 7.21 6.75
N ASP A 65 -2.94 7.98 7.77
CA ASP A 65 -3.34 7.46 9.08
C ASP A 65 -4.24 8.48 9.78
N LYS A 66 -4.75 8.12 10.96
CA LYS A 66 -5.56 9.00 11.78
C LYS A 66 -4.76 10.24 12.18
N GLU A 67 -5.48 11.33 12.39
CA GLU A 67 -4.89 12.61 12.76
C GLU A 67 -4.05 12.52 14.05
N GLU A 68 -4.50 11.71 15.02
CA GLU A 68 -3.78 11.47 16.28
C GLU A 68 -2.39 10.84 16.06
N VAL A 69 -2.27 9.92 15.10
CA VAL A 69 -1.02 9.24 14.76
C VAL A 69 -0.11 10.19 14.00
N MET A 70 -0.66 10.92 13.02
CA MET A 70 0.09 11.90 12.24
C MET A 70 0.67 13.02 13.13
N ARG A 71 -0.06 13.45 14.17
CA ARG A 71 0.44 14.45 15.14
C ARG A 71 1.68 13.99 15.91
N GLN A 72 1.83 12.69 16.16
CA GLN A 72 3.03 12.13 16.78
C GLN A 72 4.21 12.07 15.80
N GLN A 73 3.94 12.17 14.49
CA GLN A 73 4.91 11.91 13.44
C GLN A 73 5.60 13.17 12.90
N ILE A 74 4.90 14.30 12.92
CA ILE A 74 5.40 15.62 12.54
C ILE A 74 6.69 16.00 13.30
N SER A 75 6.93 15.42 14.48
CA SER A 75 8.17 15.65 15.25
C SER A 75 9.39 14.86 14.77
N GLU A 76 9.25 13.78 13.99
CA GLU A 76 10.35 12.85 13.72
C GLU A 76 10.70 12.61 12.25
N THR A 77 9.78 12.80 11.29
CA THR A 77 9.99 12.36 9.89
C THR A 77 9.61 13.42 8.84
N SER A 78 10.21 14.61 8.87
CA SER A 78 9.74 15.72 8.01
C SER A 78 10.07 15.65 6.50
N ASN A 79 10.72 14.61 5.97
CA ASN A 79 11.27 14.71 4.60
C ASN A 79 11.27 13.43 3.73
N SER A 80 10.49 12.40 4.07
CA SER A 80 10.54 11.13 3.33
C SER A 80 9.33 10.73 2.49
N PHE A 81 8.17 11.24 2.82
CA PHE A 81 6.89 11.02 2.15
C PHE A 81 5.93 12.13 2.58
N GLU A 82 4.84 12.31 1.86
CA GLU A 82 3.76 13.21 2.23
C GLU A 82 2.88 12.54 3.28
N GLU A 83 2.61 13.24 4.37
CA GLU A 83 1.74 12.79 5.45
C GLU A 83 0.38 13.45 5.28
N MET A 84 -0.68 12.65 5.18
CA MET A 84 -2.04 13.14 5.01
C MET A 84 -2.97 12.41 5.97
N ALA A 85 -3.52 13.16 6.93
CA ALA A 85 -4.48 12.61 7.88
C ALA A 85 -5.74 12.15 7.14
N HIS A 86 -6.11 10.88 7.30
CA HIS A 86 -7.22 10.28 6.60
C HIS A 86 -7.82 9.11 7.38
N GLU A 87 -9.14 9.13 7.53
CA GLU A 87 -9.91 8.05 8.15
C GLU A 87 -10.28 6.99 7.10
N ILE A 88 -9.92 5.72 7.37
CA ILE A 88 -10.02 4.59 6.42
C ILE A 88 -11.46 4.23 5.99
N PHE A 89 -12.48 4.75 6.70
CA PHE A 89 -13.91 4.57 6.37
C PHE A 89 -14.50 5.75 5.61
N THR A 90 -13.70 6.75 5.29
CA THR A 90 -14.10 7.91 4.49
C THR A 90 -13.61 7.78 3.07
N PRO A 91 -14.23 8.46 2.09
CA PRO A 91 -13.82 8.35 0.71
C PRO A 91 -12.34 8.65 0.47
N GLN A 92 -11.62 7.71 -0.15
CA GLN A 92 -10.19 7.80 -0.40
C GLN A 92 -9.85 9.07 -1.23
N PRO A 93 -9.14 10.06 -0.68
CA PRO A 93 -8.92 11.35 -1.33
C PRO A 93 -7.95 11.26 -2.51
N VAL A 94 -6.95 10.38 -2.42
CA VAL A 94 -5.97 10.19 -3.49
C VAL A 94 -6.55 9.25 -4.53
N LYS A 95 -6.83 9.76 -5.72
CA LYS A 95 -7.39 9.00 -6.85
C LYS A 95 -6.30 8.64 -7.85
N GLY A 96 -6.37 7.44 -8.43
CA GLY A 96 -5.48 6.99 -9.51
C GLY A 96 -4.04 6.73 -9.08
N ALA A 97 -3.77 6.44 -7.80
CA ALA A 97 -2.43 6.06 -7.38
C ALA A 97 -2.00 4.73 -8.00
N ARG A 98 -0.69 4.54 -8.21
CA ARG A 98 -0.15 3.30 -8.77
C ARG A 98 -0.44 2.10 -7.87
N ALA A 99 -0.33 2.29 -6.56
CA ALA A 99 -0.72 1.28 -5.60
C ALA A 99 -1.29 1.87 -4.31
N TYR A 100 -2.24 1.13 -3.73
CA TYR A 100 -2.74 1.32 -2.37
C TYR A 100 -2.28 0.13 -1.54
N HIS A 101 -1.68 0.40 -0.39
CA HIS A 101 -1.08 -0.61 0.48
C HIS A 101 -1.83 -0.64 1.82
N LEU A 102 -2.27 -1.85 2.20
CA LEU A 102 -2.90 -2.14 3.47
C LEU A 102 -2.05 -3.19 4.18
N HIS A 103 -1.33 -2.78 5.21
CA HIS A 103 -0.53 -3.69 6.02
C HIS A 103 -1.14 -3.87 7.40
N SER A 104 -1.62 -5.08 7.69
CA SER A 104 -2.22 -5.43 8.97
C SER A 104 -3.38 -4.49 9.32
N ILE A 105 -4.26 -4.19 8.36
CA ILE A 105 -5.47 -3.40 8.58
C ILE A 105 -6.69 -4.30 8.66
N LEU A 106 -6.94 -5.08 7.60
CA LEU A 106 -8.19 -5.85 7.47
C LEU A 106 -8.41 -6.90 8.57
N HIS A 107 -7.37 -7.31 9.29
CA HIS A 107 -7.50 -8.26 10.39
C HIS A 107 -8.10 -7.69 11.68
N ASP A 108 -8.21 -6.36 11.79
CA ASP A 108 -8.80 -5.69 12.96
C ASP A 108 -10.32 -5.51 12.84
N TRP A 109 -10.87 -5.84 11.66
CA TRP A 109 -12.23 -5.50 11.26
C TRP A 109 -13.03 -6.74 10.86
N ASP A 110 -14.35 -6.65 10.99
CA ASP A 110 -15.25 -7.68 10.47
C ASP A 110 -15.37 -7.62 8.93
N ASP A 111 -15.97 -8.64 8.34
CA ASP A 111 -16.11 -8.75 6.88
C ASP A 111 -16.85 -7.55 6.27
N ALA A 112 -17.88 -7.04 6.96
CA ALA A 112 -18.67 -5.90 6.49
C ALA A 112 -17.83 -4.61 6.44
N SER A 113 -17.02 -4.37 7.47
CA SER A 113 -16.08 -3.25 7.52
C SER A 113 -14.97 -3.41 6.48
N CYS A 114 -14.43 -4.62 6.31
CA CYS A 114 -13.44 -4.93 5.28
C CYS A 114 -13.98 -4.65 3.88
N LEU A 115 -15.20 -5.09 3.58
CA LEU A 115 -15.86 -4.81 2.30
C LEU A 115 -16.02 -3.31 2.07
N THR A 116 -16.37 -2.55 3.11
CA THR A 116 -16.51 -1.09 3.03
C THR A 116 -15.16 -0.44 2.67
N ILE A 117 -14.09 -0.78 3.39
CA ILE A 117 -12.73 -0.27 3.15
C ILE A 117 -12.26 -0.62 1.72
N LEU A 118 -12.43 -1.88 1.31
CA LEU A 118 -12.00 -2.35 -0.01
C LEU A 118 -12.80 -1.69 -1.13
N THR A 119 -14.10 -1.49 -0.95
CA THR A 119 -14.98 -0.83 -1.92
C THR A 119 -14.56 0.62 -2.11
N ASP A 120 -14.26 1.32 -1.02
CA ASP A 120 -13.82 2.70 -1.09
C ASP A 120 -12.48 2.84 -1.83
N ILE A 121 -11.49 2.01 -1.49
CA ILE A 121 -10.20 2.01 -2.19
C ILE A 121 -10.39 1.66 -3.67
N ALA A 122 -11.22 0.66 -3.99
CA ALA A 122 -11.51 0.31 -5.37
C ALA A 122 -12.13 1.47 -6.16
N SER A 123 -12.95 2.31 -5.52
CA SER A 123 -13.52 3.52 -6.14
C SER A 123 -12.46 4.57 -6.49
N ALA A 124 -11.32 4.55 -5.80
CA ALA A 124 -10.20 5.45 -6.06
C ALA A 124 -9.21 4.92 -7.10
N MET A 125 -9.26 3.63 -7.41
CA MET A 125 -8.34 2.97 -8.32
C MET A 125 -8.66 3.26 -9.79
N GLU A 126 -7.62 3.44 -10.59
CA GLU A 126 -7.73 3.50 -12.04
C GLU A 126 -7.66 2.08 -12.63
N ASN A 127 -8.68 1.69 -13.39
CA ASN A 127 -8.78 0.33 -13.94
C ASN A 127 -7.63 0.03 -14.91
N GLY A 128 -7.00 -1.14 -14.76
CA GLY A 128 -5.82 -1.55 -15.55
C GLY A 128 -4.50 -0.88 -15.14
N TYR A 129 -4.53 0.13 -14.26
CA TYR A 129 -3.35 0.87 -13.83
C TYR A 129 -3.05 0.65 -12.34
N SER A 130 -3.99 0.96 -11.46
CA SER A 130 -3.81 0.88 -10.00
C SER A 130 -3.75 -0.57 -9.50
N LYS A 131 -3.06 -0.77 -8.38
CA LYS A 131 -2.97 -2.08 -7.70
C LYS A 131 -3.31 -1.94 -6.23
N LEU A 132 -4.00 -2.95 -5.68
CA LEU A 132 -4.22 -3.06 -4.25
C LEU A 132 -3.27 -4.12 -3.68
N LEU A 133 -2.48 -3.73 -2.68
CA LEU A 133 -1.54 -4.58 -1.97
C LEU A 133 -2.07 -4.82 -0.56
N ILE A 134 -2.40 -6.06 -0.24
CA ILE A 134 -2.87 -6.46 1.09
C ILE A 134 -1.80 -7.34 1.71
N MET A 135 -1.24 -6.89 2.82
CA MET A 135 -0.28 -7.63 3.61
C MET A 135 -0.90 -7.93 4.97
N SER A 136 -1.01 -9.21 5.32
CA SER A 136 -1.44 -9.63 6.65
C SER A 136 -0.50 -10.72 7.15
N SER A 137 -0.12 -10.61 8.42
CA SER A 137 0.76 -11.58 9.08
C SER A 137 0.11 -12.96 9.28
N SER A 138 -1.22 -13.06 9.13
CA SER A 138 -2.00 -14.29 9.32
C SER A 138 -2.53 -14.93 8.04
N CYS A 139 -2.40 -14.29 6.87
CA CYS A 139 -3.05 -14.78 5.65
C CYS A 139 -2.11 -14.71 4.44
N GLN A 140 -1.34 -15.79 4.21
CA GLN A 140 -0.74 -16.07 2.90
C GLN A 140 -1.84 -16.54 1.92
N THR A 141 -2.81 -15.70 1.60
CA THR A 141 -3.78 -16.01 0.55
C THR A 141 -3.48 -15.18 -0.68
N ARG A 142 -2.91 -15.86 -1.68
CA ARG A 142 -2.65 -15.33 -3.01
C ARG A 142 -4.00 -15.14 -3.71
N VAL A 143 -4.60 -13.94 -3.64
CA VAL A 143 -5.76 -13.62 -4.47
C VAL A 143 -5.26 -13.28 -5.87
N GLN A 144 -5.28 -14.25 -6.78
CA GLN A 144 -5.33 -13.97 -8.21
C GLN A 144 -6.78 -13.65 -8.55
N ALA A 145 -7.08 -12.40 -8.87
CA ALA A 145 -8.33 -12.05 -9.52
C ALA A 145 -8.35 -12.67 -10.93
N GLY A 146 -8.89 -13.89 -11.04
CA GLY A 146 -9.23 -14.53 -12.30
C GLY A 146 -10.71 -14.30 -12.58
N LEU A 147 -11.02 -13.40 -13.52
CA LEU A 147 -12.35 -13.31 -14.11
C LEU A 147 -12.54 -14.54 -15.01
N SER A 148 -13.20 -15.59 -14.51
CA SER A 148 -13.71 -16.64 -15.38
C SER A 148 -15.05 -16.17 -15.95
N GLN A 149 -15.06 -15.79 -17.23
CA GLN A 149 -16.28 -15.73 -18.01
C GLN A 149 -16.83 -17.16 -18.15
N ALA A 150 -18.06 -17.37 -17.70
CA ALA A 150 -18.85 -18.56 -18.02
C ALA A 150 -19.95 -18.14 -18.99
N TRP A 151 -19.72 -18.41 -20.27
CA TRP A 151 -20.78 -18.56 -21.27
C TRP A 151 -21.18 -20.04 -21.28
N ILE A 152 -22.47 -20.34 -21.13
CA ILE A 152 -23.03 -21.66 -21.47
C ILE A 152 -24.12 -21.38 -22.51
N GLY A 153 -23.90 -21.93 -23.71
CA GLY A 153 -24.95 -22.22 -24.68
C GLY A 153 -25.49 -23.63 -24.48
#